data_AF-A0A358JRR5-F1
#
_entry.id   AF-A0A358JRR5-F1
#
_cell.length_a   1.000
_cell.length_b   1.000
_cell.length_c   1.000
_cell.angle_alpha   90.00
_cell.angle_beta   90.00
_cell.angle_gamma   90.00
#
_symmetry.space_group_name_H-M   'P 1'
#
loop_
_entity.id
_entity.type
_entity.pdbx_description
1 polymer ?
#
loop_
_entity_poly.entity_id
_entity_poly.type
_entity_poly.pdbx_seq_one_letter_code
_entity_poly.pdbx_strand_id
1 'polypeptide(L)' 'MKVGESLKVGISEFQGNPESVFETAEKKKSVVHVVDEDGIAGVLMSKEQYEFARDEIESLYEVIEELTL' A
#
# COMPACT_ATOMS: atom_id res chain seq x y z
N MET A 1 4.72 -3.76 17.54
CA MET A 1 5.03 -3.27 16.19
C MET A 1 4.65 -1.80 16.15
N LYS A 2 5.60 -0.86 16.06
CA LYS A 2 5.24 0.55 15.82
C LYS A 2 4.69 0.57 14.39
N VAL A 3 3.39 0.77 14.24
CA VAL A 3 2.81 1.05 12.92
C VAL A 3 3.55 2.29 12.42
N GLY A 4 4.46 2.11 11.46
CA GLY A 4 5.24 3.21 10.92
C GLY A 4 4.28 4.29 10.45
N GLU A 5 4.61 5.55 10.69
CA GLU A 5 3.81 6.68 10.23
C GLU A 5 3.43 6.44 8.76
N SER A 6 2.13 6.34 8.50
CA SER A 6 1.60 6.14 7.15
C SER A 6 2.02 7.35 6.31
N LEU A 7 2.77 7.13 5.23
CA LEU A 7 3.04 8.18 4.27
C LEU A 7 1.72 8.59 3.62
N LYS A 8 1.39 9.88 3.68
CA LYS A 8 0.16 10.45 3.11
C LYS A 8 0.51 11.57 2.16
N VAL A 9 -0.16 11.60 1.00
CA VAL A 9 -0.01 12.62 -0.04
C VAL A 9 -1.39 13.08 -0.49
N GLY A 10 -1.59 14.38 -0.66
CA GLY A 10 -2.87 14.91 -1.14
C GLY A 10 -3.12 14.56 -2.61
N ILE A 11 -4.38 14.36 -3.00
CA ILE A 11 -4.73 13.99 -4.39
C ILE A 11 -4.26 15.03 -5.41
N SER A 12 -4.30 16.32 -5.07
CA SER A 12 -3.78 17.38 -5.94
C SER A 12 -2.27 17.34 -6.10
N GLU A 13 -1.53 16.98 -5.04
CA GLU A 13 -0.07 16.81 -5.09
C GLU A 13 0.29 15.59 -5.93
N PHE A 14 -0.45 14.49 -5.74
CA PHE A 14 -0.29 13.28 -6.56
C PHE A 14 -0.54 13.55 -8.03
N GLN A 15 -1.62 14.26 -8.38
CA GLN A 15 -1.94 14.62 -9.77
C GLN A 15 -0.91 15.57 -10.38
N GLY A 16 -0.33 16.46 -9.58
CA GLY A 16 0.69 17.41 -10.03
C GLY A 16 2.03 16.76 -10.37
N ASN A 17 2.42 15.71 -9.64
CA ASN A 17 3.65 14.96 -9.91
C ASN A 17 3.58 13.50 -9.42
N PRO A 18 2.92 12.60 -10.17
CA PRO A 18 2.76 11.21 -9.78
C PRO A 18 4.09 10.49 -9.59
N GLU A 19 5.07 10.74 -10.47
CA GLU A 19 6.40 10.09 -10.44
C GLU A 19 7.13 10.34 -9.12
N SER A 20 7.09 11.58 -8.61
CA SER A 20 7.72 11.91 -7.32
C SER A 20 7.14 11.13 -6.15
N VAL A 21 5.85 10.79 -6.21
CA VAL A 21 5.15 10.01 -5.20
C VAL A 21 5.55 8.53 -5.29
N PHE A 22 5.66 8.00 -6.50
CA PHE A 22 6.19 6.64 -6.74
C PHE A 22 7.64 6.51 -6.26
N GLU A 23 8.51 7.45 -6.62
CA GLU A 23 9.89 7.44 -6.13
C GLU A 23 9.97 7.48 -4.61
N THR A 24 9.07 8.24 -3.96
CA THR A 24 9.01 8.33 -2.50
C THR A 24 8.58 6.99 -1.89
N ALA A 25 7.58 6.32 -2.48
CA ALA A 25 7.14 4.99 -2.06
C ALA A 25 8.28 3.96 -2.15
N GLU A 26 9.01 3.95 -3.26
CA GLU A 26 10.16 3.07 -3.48
C GLU A 26 11.31 3.36 -2.51
N LYS A 27 11.73 4.62 -2.39
CA LYS A 27 12.83 5.04 -1.50
C LYS A 27 12.54 4.70 -0.03
N LYS A 28 11.28 4.84 0.39
CA LYS A 28 10.84 4.54 1.75
C LYS A 28 10.48 3.08 1.97
N LYS A 29 10.46 2.27 0.90
CA LYS A 29 9.97 0.88 0.91
C LYS A 29 8.63 0.78 1.64
N SER A 30 7.74 1.74 1.37
CA SER A 30 6.51 1.92 2.14
C SER A 30 5.35 2.30 1.23
N VAL A 31 4.16 2.08 1.75
CA VAL A 31 2.90 2.36 1.09
C VAL A 31 2.54 3.83 1.27
N VAL A 32 2.11 4.49 0.20
CA VAL A 32 1.65 5.88 0.22
C VAL A 32 0.14 5.93 0.12
N HIS A 33 -0.51 6.59 1.07
CA HIS A 33 -1.94 6.83 1.04
C HIS A 33 -2.21 8.14 0.31
N VAL A 34 -2.97 8.07 -0.77
CA VAL A 34 -3.49 9.26 -1.46
C VAL A 34 -4.76 9.68 -0.73
N VAL A 35 -4.79 10.93 -0.28
CA VAL A 35 -5.92 11.48 0.50
C VAL A 35 -6.60 12.63 -0.22
N ASP A 36 -7.91 12.73 -0.07
CA ASP A 36 -8.74 13.87 -0.49
C ASP A 36 -9.52 14.44 0.71
N GLU A 37 -10.52 15.30 0.44
CA GLU A 37 -11.33 15.92 1.50
C GLU A 37 -12.19 14.89 2.26
N ASP A 38 -12.52 13.75 1.65
CA ASP A 38 -13.38 12.70 2.20
C ASP A 38 -12.59 11.58 2.90
N GLY A 39 -11.28 11.50 2.69
CA GLY A 39 -10.38 10.59 3.39
C GLY A 39 -9.33 9.95 2.50
N ILE A 40 -9.15 8.63 2.61
CA ILE A 40 -8.21 7.89 1.76
C ILE A 40 -8.90 7.60 0.42
N ALA A 41 -8.46 8.29 -0.62
CA ALA A 41 -8.93 8.10 -1.99
C ALA A 41 -8.23 6.92 -2.68
N GLY A 42 -7.02 6.58 -2.25
CA GLY A 42 -6.26 5.50 -2.86
C GLY A 42 -4.99 5.13 -2.12
N VAL A 43 -4.36 4.06 -2.57
CA VAL A 43 -3.13 3.53 -2.00
C VAL A 43 -2.14 3.23 -3.13
N LEU A 44 -0.94 3.76 -3.01
CA LEU A 44 0.19 3.50 -3.89
C LEU A 44 1.21 2.60 -3.20
N MET A 45 1.71 1.62 -3.94
CA MET A 45 2.80 0.74 -3.53
C MET A 45 3.54 0.24 -4.76
N SER A 46 4.74 -0.33 -4.58
CA SER A 46 5.43 -0.98 -5.68
C SER A 46 4.69 -2.25 -6.11
N LYS A 47 4.90 -2.67 -7.36
CA LYS A 47 4.35 -3.93 -7.85
C LYS A 47 4.78 -5.13 -6.99
N GLU A 48 6.05 -5.16 -6.61
CA GLU A 48 6.61 -6.21 -5.75
C GLU A 48 5.92 -6.28 -4.38
N GLN A 49 5.62 -5.12 -3.78
CA GLN A 49 4.89 -5.06 -2.51
C GLN A 49 3.46 -5.56 -2.66
N TYR A 50 2.78 -5.23 -3.76
CA TYR A 50 1.44 -5.71 -4.05
C TYR A 50 1.42 -7.24 -4.23
N GLU A 51 2.33 -7.77 -5.05
CA GLU A 51 2.43 -9.22 -5.30
C GLU A 51 2.75 -9.98 -4.01
N PHE A 52 3.72 -9.51 -3.23
CA PHE A 52 4.03 -10.09 -1.91
C PHE A 52 2.81 -10.11 -0.99
N ALA A 53 2.09 -8.99 -0.85
CA ALA A 53 0.92 -8.92 0.02
C ALA A 53 -0.21 -9.86 -0.46
N ARG A 54 -0.41 -9.97 -1.77
CA ARG A 54 -1.39 -10.90 -2.35
C ARG A 54 -1.01 -12.35 -2.05
N ASP A 55 0.24 -12.73 -2.29
CA ASP A 55 0.70 -14.10 -2.12
C ASP A 55 0.64 -14.53 -0.63
N GLU A 56 0.93 -13.61 0.30
CA GLU A 56 0.73 -13.83 1.75
C GLU A 56 -0.75 -14.04 2.10
N ILE A 57 -1.66 -13.25 1.51
CA ILE A 57 -3.10 -13.42 1.72
C ILE A 57 -3.56 -14.79 1.21
N GLU A 58 -3.13 -15.21 0.02
CA GLU A 58 -3.44 -16.52 -0.54
C GLU A 58 -2.92 -17.64 0.37
N SER A 59 -1.67 -17.54 0.85
CA SER A 59 -1.08 -18.49 1.79
C SER A 59 -1.86 -18.58 3.11
N LEU A 60 -2.40 -17.47 3.61
CA LEU A 60 -3.24 -17.46 4.81
C LEU A 60 -4.57 -18.19 4.59
N TYR A 61 -5.16 -18.09 3.40
CA TYR A 61 -6.37 -18.84 3.06
C TYR A 61 -6.11 -20.34 3.00
N GLU A 62 -4.98 -20.77 2.44
CA GLU A 62 -4.59 -22.20 2.42
C GLU A 62 -4.49 -22.78 3.83
N VAL A 63 -3.89 -22.04 4.77
CA VAL A 63 -3.81 -22.48 6.19
C VAL A 63 -5.20 -22.56 6.84
N ILE A 64 -6.09 -21.63 6.54
CA ILE A 64 -7.47 -21.67 7.06
C ILE A 64 -8.21 -22.90 6.52
N GLU A 65 -8.06 -23.21 5.24
CA GLU A 65 -8.66 -24.41 4.64
C GLU A 65 -8.14 -25.69 5.31
N GLU A 66 -6.83 -25.80 5.56
CA GLU A 66 -6.23 -26.93 6.28
C GLU A 66 -6.80 -27.09 7.70
N LEU A 67 -7.07 -25.98 8.41
CA LEU A 67 -7.58 -26.00 9.78
C LEU A 67 -9.10 -26.23 9.89
N THR A 68 -9.83 -26.14 8.78
CA THR A 68 -11.30 -26.21 8.76
C THR A 68 -11.86 -27.45 8.07
N LEU A 69 -10.99 -28.27 7.47
CA LEU A 69 -11.27 -29.61 6.92
C LEU A 69 -10.87 -30.72 7.89
#